data_AF-A0A6G7VB05-F1
#
_entry.id   AF-A0A6G7VB05-F1
#
_cell.length_a   1.000
_cell.length_b   1.000
_cell.length_c   1.000
_cell.angle_alpha   90.00
_cell.angle_beta   90.00
_cell.angle_gamma   90.00
#
_symmetry.space_group_name_H-M   'P 1'
#
loop_
_entity.id
_entity.type
_entity.pdbx_description
1 polymer ?
#
loop_
_entity_poly.entity_id
_entity_poly.type
_entity_poly.pdbx_seq_one_letter_code
_entity_poly.pdbx_strand_id
1 'polypeptide(L)'
;MGLYGPLALGSDIALACLYLWSSAAWLFQFKGLVIVLKVGLLALAMSLPTWRAELFVLVILLSGLIAHAPSEVRGFGWHPR
;
A
#
# COMPACT_ATOMS: atom_id res chain seq x y z
N MET A 1 -5.88 7.96 -21.06
CA MET A 1 -5.27 7.59 -19.76
C MET A 1 -4.05 8.46 -19.55
N GLY A 2 -4.14 9.50 -18.71
CA GLY A 2 -3.10 10.52 -18.57
C GLY A 2 -1.88 10.06 -17.77
N LEU A 3 -0.79 10.83 -17.89
CA LEU A 3 0.53 10.66 -17.27
C LEU A 3 0.53 10.41 -15.74
N TYR A 4 -0.59 10.66 -15.06
CA TYR A 4 -0.73 10.64 -13.61
C TYR A 4 -0.69 9.22 -12.98
N GLY A 5 -1.16 8.21 -13.71
CA GLY A 5 -1.21 6.83 -13.20
C GLY A 5 0.18 6.22 -12.92
N PRO A 6 1.11 6.29 -13.87
CA PRO A 6 2.49 5.85 -13.67
C PRO A 6 3.23 6.62 -12.57
N LEU A 7 2.96 7.92 -12.43
CA LEU A 7 3.59 8.78 -11.40
C LEU A 7 3.16 8.37 -9.98
N ALA A 8 1.87 8.07 -9.79
CA ALA A 8 1.37 7.58 -8.51
C ALA A 8 2.00 6.23 -8.14
N LEU A 9 2.01 5.28 -9.07
CA LEU A 9 2.65 3.97 -8.87
C LEU A 9 4.14 4.09 -8.57
N GLY A 10 4.87 4.92 -9.33
CA GLY A 10 6.31 5.11 -9.12
C GLY A 10 6.61 5.67 -7.74
N SER A 11 5.78 6.60 -7.24
CA SER A 11 5.93 7.19 -5.92
C SER A 11 5.66 6.19 -4.79
N ASP A 12 4.59 5.40 -4.88
CA ASP A 12 4.27 4.35 -3.90
C ASP A 12 5.34 3.24 -3.88
N ILE A 13 5.87 2.84 -5.04
CA ILE A 13 6.94 1.83 -5.14
C ILE A 13 8.26 2.37 -4.58
N ALA A 14 8.62 3.61 -4.89
CA ALA A 14 9.85 4.23 -4.38
C ALA A 14 9.84 4.31 -2.85
N LEU A 15 8.71 4.69 -2.25
CA LEU A 15 8.52 4.71 -0.80
C LEU A 15 8.61 3.30 -0.21
N ALA A 16 7.95 2.30 -0.81
CA ALA A 16 8.02 0.93 -0.35
C ALA A 16 9.46 0.37 -0.36
N CYS A 17 10.24 0.68 -1.41
CA CYS A 17 11.63 0.25 -1.54
C CYS A 17 12.55 0.93 -0.50
N LEU A 18 12.35 2.22 -0.24
CA LEU A 18 13.06 2.97 0.81
C LEU A 18 12.81 2.37 2.20
N TYR A 19 11.56 1.99 2.48
CA TYR A 19 11.20 1.31 3.73
C TYR A 19 11.82 -0.08 3.83
N LEU A 20 11.86 -0.83 2.72
CA LEU A 20 12.49 -2.15 2.67
C LEU A 20 13.99 -2.09 2.96
N TRP A 21 14.68 -1.08 2.42
CA TRP A 21 16.11 -0.84 2.67
C TRP A 21 16.40 -0.50 4.14
N SER A 22 15.51 0.25 4.79
CA SER A 22 15.69 0.64 6.19
C SER A 22 15.41 -0.50 7.17
N SER A 23 14.37 -1.30 6.95
CA SER A 23 14.01 -2.43 7.82
C SER A 23 13.01 -3.37 7.15
N ALA A 24 13.47 -4.54 6.70
CA ALA A 24 12.61 -5.57 6.12
C ALA A 24 11.60 -6.16 7.12
N ALA A 25 11.83 -6.01 8.43
CA ALA A 25 10.91 -6.43 9.49
C ALA A 25 9.52 -5.77 9.38
N TRP A 26 9.44 -4.60 8.74
CA TRP A 26 8.17 -3.90 8.51
C TRP A 26 7.25 -4.62 7.51
N LEU A 27 7.79 -5.45 6.62
CA LEU A 27 6.98 -6.22 5.65
C LEU A 27 6.02 -7.20 6.35
N PHE A 28 6.43 -7.70 7.52
CA PHE A 28 5.64 -8.61 8.35
C PHE A 28 4.74 -7.89 9.37
N GLN A 29 4.80 -6.55 9.43
CA GLN A 29 3.84 -5.76 10.21
C GLN A 29 2.60 -5.52 9.35
N PHE A 30 1.43 -5.40 9.99
CA PHE A 30 0.18 -5.07 9.28
C PHE A 30 0.32 -3.83 8.39
N LYS A 31 1.10 -2.84 8.82
CA LYS A 31 1.34 -1.62 8.04
C LYS A 31 2.08 -1.92 6.72
N GLY A 32 3.00 -2.88 6.70
CA GLY A 32 3.71 -3.33 5.49
C GLY A 32 2.84 -4.12 4.54
N LEU A 33 2.08 -5.07 5.08
CA LEU A 33 1.16 -5.89 4.30
C LEU A 33 0.13 -5.03 3.57
N VAL A 34 -0.40 -3.99 4.22
CA VAL A 34 -1.42 -3.12 3.61
C VAL A 34 -0.82 -2.23 2.50
N ILE A 35 0.43 -1.78 2.63
CA ILE A 35 1.08 -1.01 1.55
C ILE A 35 1.37 -1.92 0.34
N VAL A 36 1.84 -3.15 0.56
CA VAL A 36 2.02 -4.14 -0.52
C VAL A 36 0.68 -4.45 -1.20
N LEU A 37 -0.38 -4.64 -0.42
CA LEU A 37 -1.73 -4.88 -0.93
C LEU A 37 -2.24 -3.70 -1.77
N LYS A 38 -2.02 -2.47 -1.32
CA LYS A 38 -2.41 -1.24 -2.02
C LYS A 38 -1.68 -1.11 -3.37
N VAL A 39 -0.38 -1.39 -3.41
CA VAL A 39 0.41 -1.40 -4.66
C VAL A 39 -0.13 -2.45 -5.63
N GLY A 40 -0.45 -3.66 -5.13
CA GLY A 40 -1.06 -4.72 -5.93
C GLY A 40 -2.43 -4.32 -6.50
N LEU A 41 -3.29 -3.70 -5.70
CA LEU A 41 -4.60 -3.18 -6.13
C LEU A 41 -4.47 -2.08 -7.19
N LEU A 42 -3.50 -1.17 -7.04
CA LEU A 42 -3.26 -0.09 -8.00
C LEU A 42 -2.71 -0.63 -9.34
N ALA A 43 -1.86 -1.66 -9.29
CA ALA A 43 -1.41 -2.38 -10.49
C ALA A 43 -2.57 -3.11 -11.19
N LEU A 44 -3.42 -3.80 -10.42
CA LEU A 44 -4.64 -4.44 -10.94
C LEU A 44 -5.61 -3.42 -11.56
N ALA A 45 -5.75 -2.23 -10.97
CA ALA A 45 -6.58 -1.15 -11.51
C ALA A 45 -6.08 -0.63 -12.86
N MET A 46 -4.79 -0.76 -13.15
CA MET A 46 -4.22 -0.46 -14.46
C MET A 46 -4.45 -1.58 -15.48
N SER A 47 -4.34 -2.84 -15.05
CA SER A 47 -4.48 -4.00 -15.94
C SER A 47 -5.95 -4.36 -16.26
N LEU A 48 -6.89 -4.06 -15.36
CA LEU A 48 -8.32 -4.35 -15.51
C LEU A 48 -9.14 -3.05 -15.64
N PRO A 49 -9.32 -2.51 -16.87
CA PRO A 49 -10.06 -1.28 -17.07
C PRO A 49 -11.53 -1.37 -16.66
N THR A 50 -12.12 -2.58 -16.69
CA THR A 50 -13.52 -2.84 -16.29
C THR A 50 -13.76 -2.60 -14.80
N TRP A 51 -12.82 -2.97 -13.94
CA TRP A 51 -12.95 -2.87 -12.48
C TRP A 51 -12.19 -1.68 -11.88
N ARG A 52 -11.77 -0.75 -12.74
CA ARG A 52 -10.84 0.31 -12.37
C ARG A 52 -11.41 1.24 -11.30
N ALA A 53 -12.72 1.48 -11.31
CA ALA A 53 -13.38 2.33 -10.33
C ALA A 53 -13.44 1.66 -8.95
N GLU A 54 -13.86 0.40 -8.88
CA GLU A 54 -13.94 -0.35 -7.61
C GLU A 54 -12.55 -0.51 -6.98
N LEU A 55 -11.55 -0.83 -7.79
CA LEU A 55 -10.16 -0.97 -7.34
C LEU A 55 -9.60 0.37 -6.82
N PHE A 56 -9.93 1.50 -7.45
CA PHE A 56 -9.54 2.82 -6.95
C PHE A 56 -10.21 3.17 -5.62
N VAL A 57 -11.50 2.86 -5.49
CA VAL A 57 -12.25 3.08 -4.23
C VAL A 57 -11.66 2.24 -3.09
N LEU A 58 -11.32 0.98 -3.36
CA LEU A 58 -10.64 0.12 -2.39
C LEU A 58 -9.29 0.73 -1.96
N VAL A 59 -8.49 1.22 -2.90
CA VAL A 59 -7.22 1.90 -2.61
C VAL A 59 -7.42 3.11 -1.69
N ILE A 60 -8.45 3.92 -1.92
CA ILE A 60 -8.76 5.10 -1.09
C ILE A 60 -9.19 4.68 0.32
N LEU A 61 -10.09 3.69 0.44
CA LEU A 61 -10.56 3.17 1.72
C LEU A 61 -9.41 2.59 2.55
N LEU A 62 -8.54 1.78 1.93
CA LEU A 62 -7.34 1.23 2.57
C LEU A 62 -6.40 2.34 3.05
N SER A 63 -6.23 3.40 2.25
CA SER A 63 -5.39 4.54 2.63
C SER A 63 -5.96 5.31 3.84
N GLY A 64 -7.28 5.53 3.88
CA GLY A 64 -7.97 6.16 5.01
C GLY A 64 -7.94 5.32 6.29
N LEU A 65 -8.10 4.01 6.15
CA LEU A 65 -8.05 3.05 7.26
C LEU A 65 -6.67 3.01 7.93
N ILE A 66 -5.57 2.96 7.16
CA ILE A 66 -4.20 3.02 7.72
C ILE A 66 -3.91 4.38 8.36
N ALA A 67 -4.48 5.46 7.83
CA ALA A 67 -4.29 6.80 8.37
C ALA A 67 -4.90 6.92 9.78
N HIS A 68 -6.03 6.26 10.03
CA HIS A 68 -6.71 6.23 11.32
C HIS A 68 -6.33 5.03 12.20
N ALA A 69 -5.53 4.09 11.68
CA ALA A 69 -5.12 2.91 12.44
C ALA A 69 -4.26 3.31 13.66
N PRO A 70 -4.64 2.90 14.89
CA PRO A 70 -3.87 3.16 16.11
C PRO A 70 -2.44 2.63 16.02
N SER A 71 -1.50 3.28 16.71
CA SER A 71 -0.08 2.89 16.75
C SER A 71 0.14 1.44 17.22
N GLU A 72 -0.75 0.92 18.07
CA GLU A 72 -0.71 -0.47 18.54
C GLU A 72 -0.99 -1.50 17.43
N VAL A 73 -1.87 -1.17 16.47
CA VAL A 73 -2.19 -2.04 15.34
C VAL A 73 -1.11 -1.97 14.26
N ARG A 74 -0.37 -0.85 14.20
CA ARG A 74 0.74 -0.64 13.25
C ARG A 74 1.96 -1.51 13.56
N GLY A 75 2.22 -1.78 14.83
CA GLY A 75 3.36 -2.57 15.31
C GLY A 75 3.04 -4.05 15.57
N PHE A 76 1.81 -4.50 15.34
CA PHE A 76 1.44 -5.91 15.54
C PHE A 76 2.11 -6.75 14.45
N GLY A 77 3.25 -7.35 14.81
CA GLY A 77 4.04 -8.28 14.03
C GLY A 77 4.67 -9.29 14.99
N TRP A 78 5.00 -10.48 14.49
CA TRP A 78 5.39 -11.67 15.26
C TRP A 78 6.65 -11.52 16.17
N HIS A 79 7.25 -10.33 16.33
CA HIS A 79 8.40 -10.15 17.21
C HIS A 79 7.97 -9.63 18.59
N PRO A 80 8.20 -10.38 19.69
CA PRO A 80 8.14 -9.79 21.02
C PRO A 80 9.36 -8.90 21.19
N ARG A 81 9.13 -7.58 21.31
CA ARG A 81 9.97 -6.54 21.92
C ARG A 81 11.47 -6.58 21.63
#